data_AF-A0A023D105-F1
#
_entry.id   AF-A0A023D105-F1
#
_cell.length_a   1.000
_cell.length_b   1.000
_cell.length_c   1.000
_cell.angle_alpha   90.00
_cell.angle_beta   90.00
_cell.angle_gamma   90.00
#
_symmetry.space_group_name_H-M   'P 1'
#
loop_
_entity.id
_entity.type
_entity.pdbx_description
1 polymer ?
#
loop_
_entity_poly.entity_id
_entity_poly.type
_entity_poly.pdbx_seq_one_letter_code
_entity_poly.pdbx_strand_id
1 'polypeptide(L)'
;MRAPRLSPPIVFRLMAVGLVVLILVAATLHLRHAPRDVAVLDLGPPGSRDRLAGGLARCQALGMKADGDPACEAIWAENRRHFFAPDAAR
;
A
#
# COMPACT_ATOMS: atom_id res chain seq x y z
N MET A 1 -5.40 -31.03 -32.44
CA MET A 1 -5.24 -30.37 -31.14
C MET A 1 -5.65 -31.37 -30.05
N ARG A 2 -4.69 -31.97 -29.34
CA ARG A 2 -4.97 -32.95 -28.27
C ARG A 2 -5.45 -32.20 -27.04
N ALA A 3 -6.72 -32.32 -26.69
CA ALA A 3 -7.23 -31.78 -25.43
C ALA A 3 -6.50 -32.46 -24.26
N PRO A 4 -5.95 -31.71 -23.29
CA PRO A 4 -5.38 -32.32 -22.10
C PRO A 4 -6.52 -33.04 -21.38
N ARG A 5 -6.33 -34.32 -21.07
CA ARG A 5 -7.26 -35.03 -20.19
C ARG A 5 -7.10 -34.39 -18.81
N LEU A 6 -8.02 -33.47 -18.47
CA LEU A 6 -8.10 -32.84 -17.15
C LEU A 6 -8.35 -33.96 -16.14
N SER A 7 -7.27 -34.48 -15.57
CA SER A 7 -7.36 -35.41 -14.47
C SER A 7 -8.02 -34.67 -13.29
N PRO A 8 -8.86 -35.34 -12.48
CA PRO A 8 -9.45 -34.76 -11.28
C PRO A 8 -8.48 -33.91 -10.42
N PRO A 9 -7.21 -34.32 -10.19
CA PRO A 9 -6.27 -33.49 -9.42
C PRO A 9 -5.86 -32.17 -10.10
N ILE A 10 -5.88 -32.09 -11.44
CA ILE A 10 -5.54 -30.87 -12.18
C ILE A 10 -6.67 -29.85 -12.03
N VAL A 11 -7.93 -30.31 -12.09
CA VAL A 11 -9.12 -29.45 -11.86
C VAL A 11 -9.06 -28.83 -10.47
N PHE A 12 -8.77 -29.64 -9.45
CA PHE A 12 -8.68 -29.15 -8.07
C PHE A 12 -7.57 -28.12 -7.89
N ARG A 13 -6.40 -28.34 -8.49
CA ARG A 13 -5.30 -27.36 -8.45
C ARG A 13 -5.67 -26.04 -9.13
N LEU A 14 -6.32 -26.09 -10.29
CA LEU A 14 -6.75 -24.89 -10.99
C LEU A 14 -7.79 -24.11 -10.17
N MET A 15 -8.73 -24.79 -9.52
CA MET A 15 -9.69 -24.17 -8.61
C MET A 15 -9.02 -23.53 -7.40
N ALA A 16 -8.08 -24.23 -6.76
CA ALA A 16 -7.33 -23.70 -5.62
C ALA A 16 -6.54 -22.44 -6.01
N VAL A 17 -5.84 -22.48 -7.15
CA VAL A 17 -5.11 -21.31 -7.67
C VAL A 17 -6.07 -20.16 -7.97
N GLY A 18 -7.20 -20.43 -8.63
CA GLY A 18 -8.22 -19.41 -8.91
C GLY A 18 -8.76 -18.75 -7.65
N LEU A 19 -9.04 -19.53 -6.60
CA LEU A 19 -9.50 -19.03 -5.32
C LEU A 19 -8.45 -18.14 -4.65
N VAL A 20 -7.18 -18.57 -4.63
CA VAL A 20 -6.08 -17.77 -4.05
C VAL A 20 -5.94 -16.43 -4.79
N VAL A 21 -5.99 -16.43 -6.12
CA VAL A 21 -5.94 -15.20 -6.93
C VAL A 21 -7.11 -14.27 -6.59
N LEU A 22 -8.33 -14.80 -6.48
CA LEU A 22 -9.51 -14.02 -6.08
C LEU A 22 -9.36 -13.38 -4.70
N ILE A 23 -8.85 -14.14 -3.72
CA ILE A 23 -8.60 -13.63 -2.37
C ILE A 23 -7.58 -12.48 -2.40
N LEU A 24 -6.48 -12.63 -3.15
CA LEU A 24 -5.46 -11.58 -3.25
C LEU A 24 -6.01 -10.29 -3.90
N VAL A 25 -6.82 -10.43 -4.95
CA VAL A 25 -7.47 -9.28 -5.61
C VAL A 25 -8.43 -8.59 -4.65
N ALA A 26 -9.28 -9.35 -3.97
CA ALA A 26 -10.24 -8.81 -2.99
C ALA A 26 -9.51 -8.08 -1.84
N ALA A 27 -8.46 -8.68 -1.28
CA ALA A 27 -7.64 -8.07 -0.24
C ALA A 27 -7.01 -6.75 -0.72
N THR A 28 -6.48 -6.72 -1.94
CA THR A 28 -5.88 -5.51 -2.52
C THR A 28 -6.91 -4.39 -2.67
N LEU A 29 -8.12 -4.71 -3.15
CA LEU A 29 -9.21 -3.73 -3.30
C LEU A 29 -9.70 -3.22 -1.94
N HIS A 30 -9.80 -4.10 -0.96
CA HIS A 30 -10.21 -3.75 0.40
C HIS A 30 -9.20 -2.81 1.06
N LEU A 31 -7.89 -3.10 0.94
CA LEU A 31 -6.82 -2.23 1.46
C LEU A 31 -6.77 -0.86 0.76
N ARG A 32 -7.14 -0.79 -0.52
CA ARG A 32 -7.25 0.49 -1.25
C ARG A 32 -8.46 1.32 -0.82
N HIS A 33 -9.55 0.67 -0.41
CA HIS A 33 -10.81 1.33 0.00
C HIS A 33 -10.94 1.53 1.51
N ALA A 34 -10.02 0.99 2.32
CA ALA A 34 -10.01 1.24 3.75
C ALA A 34 -9.93 2.77 4.00
N PRO A 35 -10.95 3.36 4.67
CA PRO A 35 -10.94 4.78 5.01
C PRO A 35 -9.68 5.08 5.83
N ARG A 36 -8.96 6.13 5.46
CA ARG A 36 -7.76 6.60 6.18
C ARG A 36 -8.13 7.37 7.45
N ASP A 37 -9.14 6.89 8.18
CA ASP A 37 -9.54 7.47 9.47
C ASP A 37 -8.63 6.95 10.58
N VAL A 38 -7.33 7.20 10.43
CA VAL A 38 -6.39 7.08 11.53
C VAL A 38 -6.17 8.50 12.02
N ALA A 39 -6.91 8.89 13.06
CA ALA A 39 -6.76 10.17 13.72
C ALA A 39 -5.38 10.22 14.40
N VAL A 40 -4.36 10.66 13.65
CA VAL A 40 -3.04 10.95 14.19
C VAL A 40 -3.14 12.27 14.95
N LEU A 41 -2.84 12.25 16.25
CA LEU A 41 -2.85 13.44 17.11
C LEU A 41 -1.89 14.52 16.60
N ASP A 42 -2.47 15.59 16.04
CA ASP A 42 -2.10 17.03 16.08
C ASP A 42 -0.78 17.61 16.61
N LEU A 43 0.39 16.96 16.63
CA LEU A 43 1.57 17.56 17.28
C LEU A 43 2.41 18.51 16.38
N GLY A 44 2.00 18.79 15.13
CA GLY A 44 2.77 19.60 14.17
C GLY A 44 2.28 21.05 14.00
N PRO A 45 3.11 21.95 13.42
CA PRO A 45 2.66 23.29 13.02
C PRO A 45 1.48 23.20 12.04
N PRO A 46 0.46 24.07 12.18
CA PRO A 46 -0.72 24.05 11.31
C PRO A 46 -0.30 24.18 9.83
N GLY A 47 -0.79 23.27 8.98
CA GLY A 47 -0.48 23.19 7.54
C GLY A 47 0.76 22.37 7.17
N SER A 48 1.58 21.93 8.14
CA SER A 48 2.70 21.01 7.88
C SER A 48 2.22 19.63 7.41
N ARG A 49 1.11 19.14 7.99
CA ARG A 49 0.46 17.90 7.59
C ARG A 49 -0.13 17.94 6.21
N ASP A 50 -0.79 19.02 5.83
CA ASP A 50 -1.40 19.14 4.50
C ASP A 50 -0.32 19.14 3.41
N ARG A 51 0.81 19.81 3.67
CA ARG A 51 1.98 19.78 2.79
C ARG A 51 2.61 18.39 2.73
N LEU A 52 2.73 17.70 3.87
CA LEU A 52 3.29 16.33 3.94
C LEU A 52 2.38 15.32 3.21
N ALA A 53 1.07 15.38 3.46
CA ALA A 53 0.07 14.53 2.80
C ALA A 53 0.04 14.76 1.29
N GLY A 54 0.07 16.01 0.83
CA GLY A 54 0.16 16.34 -0.59
C GLY A 54 1.47 15.86 -1.23
N GLY A 55 2.59 15.97 -0.52
CA GLY A 55 3.88 15.43 -0.94
C GLY A 55 3.85 13.91 -1.10
N LEU A 56 3.33 13.20 -0.10
CA LEU A 56 3.19 11.75 -0.11
C LEU A 56 2.28 11.28 -1.25
N ALA A 57 1.13 11.93 -1.45
CA ALA A 57 0.20 11.59 -2.53
C ALA A 57 0.86 11.71 -3.91
N ARG A 58 1.63 12.77 -4.14
CA ARG A 58 2.40 12.96 -5.38
C ARG A 58 3.44 11.85 -5.56
N CYS A 59 4.24 11.56 -4.55
CA CYS A 59 5.28 10.52 -4.65
C CYS A 59 4.70 9.11 -4.81
N GLN A 60 3.55 8.82 -4.21
CA GLN A 60 2.83 7.56 -4.43
C GLN A 60 2.30 7.43 -5.88
N ALA A 61 1.81 8.53 -6.46
CA ALA A 61 1.33 8.53 -7.84
C ALA A 61 2.44 8.29 -8.88
N LEU A 62 3.68 8.66 -8.57
CA LEU A 62 4.85 8.37 -9.40
C LEU A 62 5.25 6.89 -9.40
N GLY A 63 4.97 6.17 -8.31
CA GLY A 63 5.32 4.75 -8.17
C GLY A 63 6.82 4.53 -8.32
N MET A 64 7.23 3.60 -9.18
CA MET A 64 8.66 3.30 -9.43
C MET A 64 9.43 4.51 -9.96
N LYS A 65 8.77 5.52 -10.54
CA LYS A 65 9.45 6.73 -11.02
C LYS A 65 9.93 7.65 -9.90
N ALA A 66 9.47 7.45 -8.68
CA ALA A 66 9.96 8.17 -7.50
C ALA A 66 11.25 7.55 -6.92
N ASP A 67 11.70 6.40 -7.46
CA ASP A 67 12.95 5.78 -7.03
C ASP A 67 14.14 6.69 -7.41
N GLY A 68 14.98 7.02 -6.41
CA GLY A 68 16.08 7.97 -6.56
C GLY A 68 15.67 9.44 -6.70
N ASP A 69 14.38 9.80 -6.56
CA ASP A 69 13.96 11.20 -6.48
C ASP A 69 14.25 11.74 -5.07
N PRO A 70 15.18 12.71 -4.91
CA PRO A 70 15.60 13.19 -3.59
C PRO A 70 14.47 13.91 -2.84
N ALA A 71 13.51 14.51 -3.55
CA ALA A 71 12.36 15.15 -2.93
C ALA A 71 11.38 14.10 -2.37
N CYS A 72 11.19 12.99 -3.07
CA CYS A 72 10.35 11.89 -2.58
C CYS A 72 10.98 11.12 -1.43
N GLU A 73 12.29 10.88 -1.47
CA GLU A 73 13.04 10.28 -0.36
C GLU A 73 12.90 11.11 0.93
N ALA A 74 13.06 12.43 0.83
CA ALA A 74 12.93 13.33 1.97
C ALA A 74 11.53 13.30 2.59
N ILE A 75 10.48 13.30 1.75
CA ILE A 75 9.09 13.26 2.20
C ILE A 75 8.75 11.91 2.87
N TRP A 76 9.25 10.79 2.34
CA TRP A 76 9.06 9.49 2.99
C TRP A 76 9.83 9.37 4.30
N ALA A 77 11.04 9.91 4.38
CA ALA A 77 11.82 9.94 5.61
C ALA A 77 11.11 10.76 6.70
N GLU A 78 10.55 11.92 6.34
CA GLU A 78 9.79 12.75 7.27
C GLU A 78 8.53 12.06 7.78
N ASN A 79 7.76 11.43 6.88
CA ASN A 79 6.59 10.64 7.27
C ASN A 79 6.99 9.50 8.22
N ARG A 80 8.08 8.78 7.93
CA ARG A 80 8.57 7.69 8.78
C ARG A 80 8.94 8.20 10.17
N ARG A 81 9.64 9.34 10.27
CA ARG A 81 9.96 9.95 11.57
C ARG A 81 8.69 10.26 12.36
N HIS A 82 7.67 10.84 11.73
CA HIS A 82 6.43 11.20 12.42
C HIS A 82 5.70 10.00 13.04
N PHE A 83 5.68 8.86 12.35
CA PHE A 83 4.98 7.65 12.82
C PHE A 83 5.83 6.74 13.72
N PHE A 84 7.15 6.72 13.53
CA PHE A 84 8.04 5.76 14.21
C PHE A 84 9.01 6.40 15.21
N ALA A 85 8.95 7.71 15.45
CA ALA A 85 9.78 8.34 16.48
C ALA A 85 9.33 7.89 17.90
N PRO A 86 10.27 7.48 18.76
CA PRO A 86 9.98 6.98 20.12
C PRO A 86 9.39 8.05 21.06
N ASP A 87 9.42 9.32 20.69
CA ASP A 87 8.90 10.42 21.52
C ASP A 87 7.36 10.53 21.49
N ALA A 88 6.67 9.81 20.59
CA ALA A 88 5.21 9.73 20.58
C ALA A 88 4.62 8.76 21.63
N ALA A 89 5.48 8.04 22.37
CA ALA A 89 5.10 7.03 23.37
C ALA A 89 5.38 7.45 24.82
N ARG A 90 5.76 8.71 25.06
CA ARG A 90 6.02 9.27 26.39
C ARG A 90 4.95 10.30 26.75
#